data_AF-A0A9E2Y3S0-F1
#
_entry.id   AF-A0A9E2Y3S0-F1
#
_cell.length_a   1.000
_cell.length_b   1.000
_cell.length_c   1.000
_cell.angle_alpha   90.00
_cell.angle_beta   90.00
_cell.angle_gamma   90.00
#
_symmetry.space_group_name_H-M   'P 1'
#
loop_
_entity.id
_entity.type
_entity.pdbx_description
1 polymer ?
#
loop_
_entity_poly.entity_id
_entity_poly.type
_entity_poly.pdbx_seq_one_letter_code
_entity_poly.pdbx_strand_id
1 'polypeptide(L)'
;FELPAPLDRARGKLRQGTAFQQHVVPQLRLLAVAEIDVEVRGGEPFTVGSPPQKVLECAGPWRVEIGWFDDAAVARDEYDLLLEDGQLYRIYRQGTRWYLRGAYD
;
A
#
# COMPACT_ATOMS: atom_id res chain seq x y z
N PHE A 1 53.03 -29.77 33.48
CA PHE A 1 52.06 -29.50 32.40
C PHE A 1 51.60 -28.07 32.61
N GLU A 2 52.22 -27.11 31.92
CA GLU A 2 51.80 -25.70 31.96
C GLU A 2 50.69 -25.48 30.94
N LEU A 3 49.63 -24.80 31.34
CA LEU A 3 48.56 -24.36 30.45
C LEU A 3 49.04 -23.10 29.68
N PRO A 4 48.80 -22.99 28.36
CA PRO A 4 49.13 -21.76 27.65
C PRO A 4 48.16 -20.63 28.04
N ALA A 5 48.67 -19.40 28.03
CA ALA A 5 47.88 -18.19 28.29
C ALA A 5 46.73 -18.03 27.27
N PRO A 6 45.62 -17.36 27.63
CA PRO A 6 44.49 -17.22 26.72
C PRO A 6 44.86 -16.32 25.54
N LEU A 7 44.50 -16.75 24.33
CA LEU A 7 44.51 -15.91 23.13
C LEU A 7 43.58 -14.72 23.32
N ASP A 8 44.14 -13.52 23.21
CA ASP A 8 43.41 -12.25 23.24
C ASP A 8 42.43 -12.22 22.05
N ARG A 9 41.14 -12.40 22.33
CA ARG A 9 40.08 -12.21 21.33
C ARG A 9 39.99 -10.72 21.04
N ALA A 10 40.70 -10.28 20.01
CA ALA A 10 40.48 -9.00 19.37
C ALA A 10 38.98 -8.84 19.07
N ARG A 11 38.31 -7.96 19.82
CA ARG A 11 36.94 -7.53 19.51
C ARG A 11 36.99 -6.76 18.20
N GLY A 12 36.68 -7.44 17.10
CA GLY A 12 36.32 -6.78 15.86
C GLY A 12 35.19 -5.80 16.15
N LYS A 13 35.45 -4.49 15.98
CA LYS A 13 34.39 -3.48 16.03
C LYS A 13 33.42 -3.79 14.91
N LEU A 14 32.24 -4.32 15.25
CA LEU A 14 31.08 -4.33 14.38
C LEU A 14 30.89 -2.89 13.90
N ARG A 15 31.18 -2.65 12.63
CA ARG A 15 30.73 -1.44 11.95
C ARG A 15 29.21 -1.56 11.92
N GLN A 16 28.55 -0.88 12.84
CA GLN A 16 27.12 -0.60 12.71
C GLN A 16 26.97 0.15 11.40
N GLY A 17 26.55 -0.55 10.34
CA GLY A 17 26.04 0.09 9.16
C GLY A 17 24.83 0.87 9.62
N THR A 18 24.92 2.20 9.61
CA THR A 18 23.77 3.07 9.83
C THR A 18 22.79 2.74 8.71
N ALA A 19 21.76 1.95 9.01
CA ALA A 19 20.64 1.79 8.12
C ALA A 19 20.01 3.18 8.00
N PHE A 20 20.23 3.85 6.87
CA PHE A 20 19.44 5.00 6.51
C PHE A 20 18.01 4.49 6.31
N GLN A 21 17.16 4.58 7.33
CA GLN A 21 15.73 4.57 7.10
C GLN A 21 15.43 5.83 6.31
N GLN A 22 15.36 5.70 4.99
CA GLN A 22 14.80 6.76 4.17
C GLN A 22 13.33 6.90 4.59
N HIS A 23 12.99 8.05 5.16
CA HIS A 23 11.61 8.41 5.36
C HIS A 23 11.01 8.68 3.98
N VAL A 24 10.33 7.69 3.41
CA VAL A 24 9.48 7.89 2.24
C VAL A 24 8.23 8.61 2.73
N VAL A 25 7.93 9.77 2.15
CA VAL A 25 6.65 10.45 2.34
C VAL A 25 5.82 10.09 1.12
N PRO A 26 4.80 9.23 1.24
CA PRO A 26 3.98 8.85 0.09
C PRO A 26 3.30 10.08 -0.49
N GLN A 27 3.49 10.34 -1.79
CA GLN A 27 2.81 11.42 -2.49
C GLN A 27 1.73 10.85 -3.40
N LEU A 28 0.46 11.25 -3.17
CA LEU A 28 -0.63 10.82 -4.04
C LEU A 28 -0.61 11.62 -5.34
N ARG A 29 -0.26 10.95 -6.44
CA ARG A 29 -0.42 11.45 -7.80
C ARG A 29 -1.76 11.00 -8.37
N LEU A 30 -2.63 11.97 -8.67
CA LEU A 30 -3.90 11.68 -9.34
C LEU A 30 -3.66 11.21 -10.78
N LEU A 31 -4.36 10.16 -11.16
CA LEU A 31 -4.34 9.59 -12.49
C LEU A 31 -5.62 9.98 -13.24
N ALA A 32 -5.60 9.83 -14.57
CA ALA A 32 -6.84 9.81 -15.32
C ALA A 32 -7.73 8.67 -14.80
N VAL A 33 -8.99 8.97 -14.52
CA VAL A 33 -9.93 7.98 -13.97
C VAL A 33 -10.12 6.86 -15.00
N ALA A 34 -9.83 5.63 -14.57
CA ALA A 34 -10.02 4.44 -15.38
C ALA A 34 -10.89 3.45 -14.60
N GLU A 35 -11.91 2.88 -15.25
CA GLU A 35 -12.65 1.74 -14.70
C GLU A 35 -11.74 0.52 -14.66
N ILE A 36 -11.75 -0.22 -13.55
CA ILE A 36 -10.90 -1.40 -13.35
C ILE A 36 -11.74 -2.58 -12.85
N ASP A 37 -11.31 -3.78 -13.20
CA ASP A 37 -11.85 -5.00 -12.60
C ASP A 37 -11.34 -5.14 -11.16
N VAL A 38 -12.24 -5.51 -10.25
CA VAL A 38 -11.90 -5.80 -8.84
C VAL A 38 -12.64 -7.04 -8.40
N GLU A 39 -11.90 -8.07 -7.99
CA GLU A 39 -12.47 -9.21 -7.28
C GLU A 39 -12.54 -8.87 -5.78
N VAL A 40 -13.71 -9.03 -5.17
CA VAL A 40 -13.92 -8.79 -3.74
C VAL A 40 -14.07 -10.12 -3.01
N ARG A 41 -13.34 -10.31 -1.91
CA ARG A 41 -13.48 -11.48 -1.01
C ARG A 41 -13.61 -11.01 0.42
N GLY A 42 -14.58 -11.56 1.16
CA GLY A 42 -14.81 -11.16 2.55
C GLY A 42 -15.22 -9.69 2.74
N GLY A 43 -15.62 -8.99 1.68
CA GLY A 43 -15.95 -7.56 1.71
C GLY A 43 -14.79 -6.63 1.36
N GLU A 44 -13.60 -7.16 1.09
CA GLU A 44 -12.39 -6.40 0.76
C GLU A 44 -11.88 -6.72 -0.65
N PRO A 45 -11.24 -5.74 -1.33
CA PRO A 45 -10.52 -5.99 -2.58
C PRO A 45 -9.47 -7.10 -2.44
N PHE A 46 -9.53 -8.09 -3.33
CA PHE A 46 -8.64 -9.26 -3.34
C PHE A 46 -7.69 -9.27 -4.56
N THR A 47 -8.22 -8.98 -5.74
CA THR A 47 -7.42 -8.71 -6.95
C THR A 47 -7.93 -7.48 -7.68
N VAL A 48 -7.05 -6.80 -8.40
CA VAL A 48 -7.39 -5.61 -9.20
C VAL A 48 -6.75 -5.64 -10.58
N GLY A 49 -7.40 -4.98 -11.53
CA GLY A 49 -6.89 -4.77 -12.88
C GLY A 49 -7.01 -6.00 -13.79
N SER A 50 -6.49 -5.84 -15.01
CA SER A 50 -6.44 -6.90 -16.03
C SER A 50 -5.08 -6.79 -16.76
N PRO A 51 -4.16 -7.76 -16.58
CA PRO A 51 -4.32 -8.99 -15.81
C PRO A 51 -4.50 -8.73 -14.29
N PRO A 52 -5.18 -9.63 -13.55
CA PRO A 52 -5.41 -9.44 -12.12
C PRO A 52 -4.10 -9.46 -11.33
N GLN A 53 -3.89 -8.44 -10.50
CA GLN A 53 -2.81 -8.39 -9.52
C GLN A 53 -3.35 -8.60 -8.11
N LYS A 54 -2.60 -9.33 -7.27
CA LYS A 54 -3.00 -9.61 -5.89
C LYS A 54 -2.84 -8.38 -4.99
N VAL A 55 -3.86 -8.13 -4.16
CA VAL A 55 -3.81 -7.16 -3.06
C VAL A 55 -3.11 -7.81 -1.86
N LEU A 56 -2.05 -7.18 -1.36
CA LEU A 56 -1.33 -7.60 -0.16
C LEU A 56 -1.85 -6.90 1.10
N GLU A 57 -2.11 -5.61 1.01
CA GLU A 57 -2.71 -4.81 2.09
C GLU A 57 -3.80 -3.91 1.54
N CYS A 58 -4.85 -3.70 2.33
CA CYS A 58 -5.99 -2.86 1.99
C CYS A 58 -6.30 -1.93 3.18
N ALA A 59 -6.38 -0.63 2.92
CA ALA A 59 -6.85 0.37 3.86
C ALA A 59 -8.16 1.01 3.35
N GLY A 60 -9.12 1.21 4.26
CA GLY A 60 -10.47 1.66 3.94
C GLY A 60 -11.53 0.62 4.31
N PRO A 61 -12.77 0.74 3.80
CA PRO A 61 -13.27 1.84 2.98
C PRO A 61 -13.34 3.16 3.74
N TRP A 62 -12.96 4.25 3.07
CA TRP A 62 -13.31 5.61 3.50
C TRP A 62 -14.45 6.14 2.67
N ARG A 63 -15.60 6.38 3.31
CA ARG A 63 -16.76 6.93 2.62
C ARG A 63 -16.56 8.41 2.33
N VAL A 64 -16.74 8.77 1.07
CA VAL A 64 -16.80 10.15 0.59
C VAL A 64 -18.20 10.40 0.05
N GLU A 65 -18.94 11.29 0.72
CA GLU A 65 -20.26 11.75 0.29
C GLU A 65 -20.12 13.14 -0.32
N ILE A 66 -20.41 13.25 -1.62
CA ILE A 66 -20.37 14.50 -2.37
C ILE A 66 -21.80 14.87 -2.73
N GLY A 67 -22.16 16.13 -2.50
CA GLY A 67 -23.50 16.61 -2.83
C GLY A 67 -24.57 16.12 -1.85
N TRP A 68 -24.23 15.94 -0.56
CA TRP A 68 -25.20 15.56 0.49
C TRP A 68 -26.37 16.54 0.65
N PHE A 69 -26.27 17.73 0.03
CA PHE A 69 -27.31 18.75 -0.04
C PHE A 69 -28.18 18.66 -1.31
N ASP A 70 -27.91 17.70 -2.21
CA ASP A 70 -28.59 17.49 -3.48
C ASP A 70 -29.15 16.06 -3.53
N ASP A 71 -30.29 15.86 -4.18
CA ASP A 71 -30.88 14.54 -4.42
C ASP A 71 -29.98 13.67 -5.32
N ALA A 72 -29.04 14.28 -6.05
CA ALA A 72 -27.99 13.62 -6.82
C ALA A 72 -26.73 13.27 -6.00
N ALA A 73 -26.83 13.17 -4.66
CA ALA A 73 -25.71 12.82 -3.79
C ALA A 73 -24.97 11.56 -4.28
N VAL A 74 -23.66 11.70 -4.48
CA VAL A 74 -22.78 10.61 -4.87
C VAL A 74 -21.99 10.17 -3.65
N ALA A 75 -22.22 8.93 -3.22
CA ALA A 75 -21.35 8.25 -2.27
C ALA A 75 -20.33 7.38 -3.03
N ARG A 76 -19.06 7.49 -2.66
CA ARG A 76 -18.03 6.55 -3.08
C ARG A 76 -17.21 6.07 -1.89
N ASP A 77 -16.76 4.83 -1.97
CA ASP A 77 -15.88 4.22 -0.99
C ASP A 77 -14.47 4.19 -1.56
N GLU A 78 -13.55 4.95 -0.97
CA GLU A 78 -12.14 4.99 -1.37
C GLU A 78 -11.31 3.96 -0.59
N TYR A 79 -10.32 3.37 -1.25
CA TYR A 79 -9.40 2.38 -0.69
C TYR A 79 -7.98 2.68 -1.15
N ASP A 80 -7.00 2.44 -0.29
CA ASP A 80 -5.58 2.36 -0.66
C ASP A 80 -5.12 0.91 -0.63
N LEU A 81 -4.49 0.45 -1.72
CA LEU A 81 -4.11 -0.95 -1.93
C LEU A 81 -2.61 -1.06 -2.19
N LEU A 82 -1.92 -1.87 -1.39
CA LEU A 82 -0.57 -2.34 -1.71
C LEU A 82 -0.69 -3.60 -2.56
N LEU A 83 -0.14 -3.56 -3.78
CA LEU A 83 -0.16 -4.70 -4.69
C LEU A 83 1.10 -5.54 -4.57
N GLU A 84 1.05 -6.77 -5.11
CA GLU A 84 2.17 -7.72 -5.05
C GLU A 84 3.44 -7.28 -5.78
N ASP A 85 3.34 -6.32 -6.69
CA ASP A 85 4.48 -5.68 -7.36
C ASP A 85 5.10 -4.54 -6.52
N GLY A 86 4.56 -4.28 -5.34
CA GLY A 86 5.01 -3.23 -4.41
C GLY A 86 4.40 -1.85 -4.69
N GLN A 87 3.56 -1.70 -5.73
CA GLN A 87 2.91 -0.43 -6.02
C GLN A 87 1.75 -0.17 -5.06
N LEU A 88 1.60 1.09 -4.65
CA LEU A 88 0.50 1.55 -3.82
C LEU A 88 -0.44 2.42 -4.66
N TYR A 89 -1.71 2.02 -4.74
CA TYR A 89 -2.74 2.72 -5.52
C TYR A 89 -3.92 3.14 -4.67
N ARG A 90 -4.54 4.26 -5.04
CA ARG A 90 -5.88 4.64 -4.58
C ARG A 90 -6.92 4.24 -5.62
N ILE A 91 -7.89 3.46 -5.19
CA ILE A 91 -9.08 3.11 -5.97
C ILE A 91 -10.35 3.59 -5.27
N TYR A 92 -11.48 3.61 -5.97
CA TYR A 92 -12.77 3.80 -5.33
C TYR A 92 -13.87 2.97 -5.96
N ARG A 93 -14.86 2.63 -5.15
CA ARG A 93 -16.12 2.04 -5.58
C ARG A 93 -17.21 3.09 -5.63
N GLN A 94 -17.96 3.15 -6.72
CA GLN A 94 -19.17 3.97 -6.86
C GLN A 94 -20.28 3.11 -7.44
N GLY A 95 -21.36 2.91 -6.67
CA GLY A 95 -22.38 1.91 -6.99
C GLY A 95 -21.78 0.51 -7.06
N THR A 96 -21.82 -0.11 -8.25
CA THR A 96 -21.26 -1.45 -8.50
C THR A 96 -19.93 -1.42 -9.24
N ARG A 97 -19.42 -0.24 -9.60
CA ARG A 97 -18.23 -0.08 -10.43
C ARG A 97 -17.03 0.38 -9.62
N TRP A 98 -15.84 0.05 -10.13
CA TRP A 98 -14.57 0.33 -9.49
C TRP A 98 -13.67 1.15 -10.40
N TYR A 99 -12.91 2.06 -9.81
CA TYR A 99 -12.11 3.01 -10.55
C TYR A 99 -10.74 3.21 -9.92
N LEU A 100 -9.71 3.27 -10.75
CA LEU A 100 -8.38 3.74 -10.36
C LEU A 100 -8.38 5.28 -10.31
N ARG A 101 -7.90 5.83 -9.19
CA ARG A 101 -7.88 7.29 -8.94
C ARG A 101 -6.47 7.85 -8.85
N GLY A 102 -5.54 7.12 -8.27
CA GLY A 102 -4.19 7.61 -8.06
C GLY A 102 -3.18 6.53 -7.77
N ALA A 103 -1.91 6.89 -7.91
CA ALA A 103 -0.77 6.09 -7.48
C ALA A 103 0.00 6.89 -6.43
N TYR A 104 0.66 6.20 -5.50
CA TYR A 104 1.62 6.81 -4.61
C TYR A 104 3.03 6.61 -5.16
N ASP A 105 3.81 7.69 -5.18
CA ASP A 105 5.25 7.71 -5.51
C ASP A 105 6.07 8.44 -4.43
#